data_AF-A0A7V6RPF0-F1
#
_entry.id   AF-A0A7V6RPF0-F1
#
_cell.length_a   1.000
_cell.length_b   1.000
_cell.length_c   1.000
_cell.angle_alpha   90.00
_cell.angle_beta   90.00
_cell.angle_gamma   90.00
#
_symmetry.space_group_name_H-M   'P 1'
#
loop_
_entity.id
_entity.type
_entity.pdbx_description
1 polymer ?
#
loop_
_entity_poly.entity_id
_entity_poly.type
_entity_poly.pdbx_seq_one_letter_code
_entity_poly.pdbx_strand_id
1 'polypeptide(L)' 'MLVNILLTIGVFVGICWYEIPSLIQEQHWRELVAFIAILLPAFVIAILQAIKVDLPQLIPTIAHYLFPILPFSTL' A
#
# COMPACT_ATOMS: atom_id res chain seq x y z
N MET A 1 0.22 -7.45 16.35
CA MET A 1 -1.03 -6.87 15.83
C MET A 1 -1.07 -5.36 16.08
N LEU A 2 -1.12 -4.90 17.34
CA LEU A 2 -1.09 -3.46 17.68
C LEU A 2 0.10 -2.69 17.11
N VAL A 3 1.31 -3.27 17.15
CA VAL A 3 2.54 -2.63 16.63
C VAL A 3 2.46 -2.39 15.11
N ASN A 4 1.98 -3.36 14.32
CA ASN A 4 1.82 -3.19 12.87
C ASN A 4 0.79 -2.12 12.51
N ILE A 5 -0.28 -2.01 13.31
CA ILE A 5 -1.32 -1.00 13.12
C ILE A 5 -0.75 0.39 13.44
N LEU A 6 -0.01 0.53 14.56
CA LEU A 6 0.67 1.78 14.93
C LEU A 6 1.68 2.22 13.86
N LEU A 7 2.48 1.29 13.34
CA LEU A 7 3.43 1.56 12.23
C LEU A 7 2.71 2.01 10.96
N THR A 8 1.63 1.33 10.58
CA THR A 8 0.81 1.68 9.41
C THR A 8 0.26 3.11 9.55
N ILE A 9 -0.37 3.42 10.69
CA ILE A 9 -0.94 4.74 10.93
C ILE A 9 0.17 5.80 10.93
N GLY A 10 1.32 5.53 11.57
CA GLY A 10 2.45 6.45 11.63
C GLY A 10 3.01 6.81 10.25
N VAL A 11 3.14 5.84 9.35
CA VAL A 11 3.59 6.07 7.98
C VAL A 11 2.57 6.94 7.22
N PHE A 12 1.28 6.61 7.26
CA PHE A 12 0.26 7.39 6.55
C PHE A 12 0.14 8.82 7.09
N VAL A 13 0.23 9.02 8.41
CA VAL A 13 0.25 10.36 9.03
C VAL A 13 1.49 11.13 8.61
N GLY A 14 2.67 10.49 8.58
CA GLY A 14 3.91 11.12 8.13
C GLY A 14 3.84 11.59 6.67
N ILE A 15 3.30 10.76 5.78
CA ILE A 15 3.12 11.13 4.38
C ILE A 15 2.12 12.29 4.26
N CYS A 16 0.97 12.21 4.94
CA CYS A 16 0.01 13.33 4.97
C CYS A 16 0.63 14.63 5.49
N TRP A 17 1.45 14.57 6.55
CA TRP A 17 2.09 15.75 7.11
C TRP A 17 3.11 16.37 6.16
N TYR A 18 3.77 15.57 5.32
CA TYR A 18 4.74 16.07 4.36
C TYR A 18 4.07 16.57 3.06
N GLU A 19 3.18 15.77 2.48
CA GLU A 19 2.54 16.07 1.20
C GLU A 19 1.50 17.20 1.33
N ILE A 20 0.59 17.15 2.32
CA ILE A 20 -0.53 18.11 2.41
C ILE A 20 -0.08 19.58 2.46
N PRO A 21 0.88 20.00 3.32
CA PRO A 21 1.31 21.40 3.34
C PRO A 21 2.05 21.81 2.07
N SER A 22 2.80 20.89 1.45
CA SER A 22 3.48 21.15 0.17
C SER A 22 2.47 21.41 -0.95
N LEU A 23 1.44 20.56 -1.05
CA LEU A 23 0.40 20.68 -2.08
C LEU A 23 -0.54 21.87 -1.86
N ILE A 24 -0.78 22.26 -0.61
CA ILE A 24 -1.57 23.46 -0.28
C ILE A 24 -0.77 24.74 -0.59
N GLN A 25 0.55 24.75 -0.33
CA GLN A 25 1.40 25.90 -0.64
C GLN A 25 1.49 26.17 -2.14
N GLU A 26 1.61 25.12 -2.95
CA GLU A 26 1.71 25.27 -4.41
C GLU A 26 0.33 25.34 -5.10
N GLN A 27 -0.78 25.32 -4.34
CA GLN A 27 -2.16 25.45 -4.85
C GLN A 27 -2.58 24.32 -5.82
N HIS A 28 -1.93 23.16 -5.77
CA HIS A 28 -2.21 22.02 -6.63
C HIS A 28 -3.33 21.13 -6.07
N TRP A 29 -4.56 21.68 -6.03
CA TRP A 29 -5.76 20.97 -5.57
C TRP A 29 -6.03 19.67 -6.35
N ARG A 30 -5.66 19.64 -7.64
CA ARG A 30 -5.83 18.47 -8.50
C ARG A 30 -4.92 17.31 -8.10
N GLU A 31 -3.69 17.61 -7.70
CA GLU A 31 -2.74 16.61 -7.23
C GLU A 31 -3.10 16.16 -5.81
N LEU A 32 -3.66 17.04 -4.98
CA LEU A 32 -4.18 16.68 -3.66
C LEU A 32 -5.31 15.65 -3.78
N VAL A 33 -6.22 15.84 -4.73
CA VAL A 33 -7.31 14.90 -5.00
C VAL A 33 -6.76 13.57 -5.55
N ALA A 34 -5.80 13.59 -6.48
CA ALA A 34 -5.19 12.37 -7.01
C ALA A 34 -4.43 11.58 -5.93
N PHE A 35 -3.70 12.30 -5.07
CA PHE A 35 -2.99 11.75 -3.93
C PHE A 35 -3.97 11.07 -2.96
N ILE A 36 -5.03 11.76 -2.54
CA ILE A 36 -6.06 11.19 -1.67
C ILE A 36 -6.76 9.99 -2.34
N ALA A 37 -7.07 10.08 -3.63
CA ALA A 37 -7.73 9.01 -4.38
C ALA A 37 -6.92 7.70 -4.42
N ILE A 38 -5.59 7.79 -4.35
CA ILE A 38 -4.68 6.64 -4.28
C ILE A 38 -4.40 6.25 -2.82
N LEU A 39 -4.25 7.23 -1.94
CA LEU A 39 -3.94 7.03 -0.53
C LEU A 39 -5.08 6.32 0.21
N LEU A 40 -6.33 6.68 -0.06
CA LEU A 40 -7.50 6.06 0.58
C LEU A 40 -7.57 4.54 0.36
N PRO A 41 -7.57 4.03 -0.88
CA PRO A 41 -7.61 2.58 -1.10
C PRO A 41 -6.34 1.89 -0.58
N ALA A 42 -5.17 2.52 -0.68
CA ALA A 42 -3.94 1.98 -0.08
C ALA A 42 -4.05 1.85 1.45
N PHE A 43 -4.65 2.84 2.12
CA PHE A 43 -4.87 2.82 3.56
C PHE A 43 -5.84 1.72 3.97
N VAL A 44 -6.96 1.57 3.24
CA VAL A 44 -7.94 0.51 3.49
C VAL A 44 -7.29 -0.87 3.35
N ILE A 45 -6.53 -1.09 2.27
CA ILE A 45 -5.81 -2.35 2.03
C ILE A 45 -4.75 -2.61 3.12
N ALA A 46 -4.02 -1.57 3.54
CA ALA A 46 -3.01 -1.68 4.59
C ALA A 46 -3.63 -2.03 5.96
N ILE A 47 -4.76 -1.43 6.32
CA ILE A 47 -5.50 -1.79 7.54
C ILE A 47 -6.00 -3.23 7.45
N LEU A 48 -6.54 -3.63 6.31
CA LEU A 48 -7.06 -4.98 6.11
C LEU A 48 -5.95 -6.02 6.30
N GLN A 49 -4.76 -5.75 5.74
CA GLN A 49 -3.55 -6.56 5.98
C GLN A 49 -3.09 -6.52 7.44
N ALA A 50 -3.13 -5.36 8.10
CA ALA A 50 -2.72 -5.19 9.50
C ALA A 50 -3.63 -5.95 10.48
N ILE A 51 -4.90 -6.14 10.12
CA ILE A 51 -5.87 -6.97 10.85
C ILE A 51 -5.62 -8.48 10.61
N LYS A 52 -4.58 -8.86 9.84
CA LYS A 52 -4.33 -10.25 9.41
C LYS A 52 -5.51 -10.85 8.64
N VAL A 53 -6.29 -10.03 7.94
CA VAL A 53 -7.14 -10.59 6.90
C VAL A 53 -6.19 -11.23 5.90
N ASP A 54 -6.38 -12.53 5.65
CA ASP A 54 -5.63 -13.29 4.65
C ASP A 54 -5.96 -12.72 3.26
N LEU A 55 -5.33 -11.59 2.93
CA LEU A 55 -5.23 -11.16 1.55
C LEU A 55 -4.35 -12.21 0.87
N PRO A 56 -4.81 -12.82 -0.24
CA PRO A 56 -3.98 -13.72 -1.00
C PRO A 56 -2.70 -12.97 -1.33
N GLN A 57 -1.60 -13.41 -0.73
CA GLN A 57 -0.29 -12.86 -1.00
C GLN A 57 -0.07 -13.08 -2.50
N LEU A 58 -0.10 -12.00 -3.29
CA LEU A 58 0.00 -12.05 -4.75
C LEU A 58 1.26 -12.82 -5.17
N ILE A 59 2.35 -12.65 -4.43
CA ILE A 59 3.65 -13.24 -4.74
C ILE A 59 3.62 -14.79 -4.71
N PRO A 60 3.28 -15.48 -3.60
CA PRO A 60 3.21 -16.94 -3.59
C PRO A 60 2.09 -17.50 -4.47
N THR A 61 1.01 -16.75 -4.67
CA THR A 61 -0.10 -17.16 -5.55
C THR A 61 0.33 -17.15 -7.01
N ILE A 62 0.90 -16.03 -7.48
CA ILE A 62 1.46 -15.89 -8.83
C ILE A 62 2.56 -16.93 -9.03
N ALA A 63 3.46 -17.09 -8.07
CA ALA A 63 4.51 -18.10 -8.09
C ALA A 63 3.94 -19.52 -8.27
N HIS A 64 2.88 -19.88 -7.54
CA HIS A 64 2.25 -21.20 -7.65
C HIS A 64 1.71 -21.49 -9.06
N TYR A 65 1.16 -20.48 -9.75
CA TYR A 65 0.62 -20.63 -11.10
C TYR A 65 1.68 -20.46 -12.21
N LEU A 66 2.74 -19.68 -11.98
CA LEU A 66 3.80 -19.42 -12.95
C LEU A 66 4.96 -20.42 -12.91
N PHE A 67 5.35 -20.92 -11.73
CA PHE A 67 6.40 -21.94 -11.62
C PHE A 67 6.17 -23.19 -12.49
N PRO A 68 4.95 -23.71 -12.70
CA PRO A 68 4.75 -24.83 -13.61
C PRO A 68 4.89 -24.48 -15.11
N ILE A 69 4.94 -23.19 -15.49
CA ILE A 69 5.00 -22.74 -16.89
C ILE A 69 6.42 -22.26 -17.26
N LEU A 70 7.24 -21.88 -16.27
CA LEU A 70 8.60 -21.38 -16.51
C LEU A 70 9.60 -22.53 -16.72
N PRO A 71 10.38 -22.54 -17.81
CA PRO A 71 11.34 -23.60 -18.12
C PRO A 71 12.63 -23.58 -17.26
N PHE A 72 12.72 -22.71 -16.26
CA PHE A 72 13.96 -22.43 -15.51
C PHE A 72 14.10 -23.20 -14.18
N SER A 73 13.29 -24.22 -13.91
CA SER A 73 13.31 -24.97 -12.64
C SER A 73 14.47 -25.98 -12.48
N THR A 74 15.47 -25.96 -13.36
CA THR A 74 16.59 -26.93 -13.35
C THR A 74 17.98 -26.34 -13.12
N LEU A 75 18.11 -25.10 -12.61
CA LEU A 75 19.41 -24.48 -12.30
C LEU A 75 19.47 -23.93 -10.86
#